data_AF-A0A1M3BGA8-F1
#
_entry.id   AF-A0A1M3BGA8-F1
#
_cell.length_a   1.000
_cell.length_b   1.000
_cell.length_c   1.000
_cell.angle_alpha   90.00
_cell.angle_beta   90.00
_cell.angle_gamma   90.00
#
_symmetry.space_group_name_H-M   'P 1'
#
loop_
_entity.id
_entity.type
_entity.pdbx_description
1 polymer ?
#
loop_
_entity_poly.entity_id
_entity_poly.type
_entity_poly.pdbx_seq_one_letter_code
_entity_poly.pdbx_strand_id
1 'polypeptide(L)'
;MAIFKTNVILDMSLWQHWASPDEICKALLWLKDRVGLDRVVFASDMAGIEVSWTLKEWADQVWSFKEISKQLGGEITQEELELVMGGNAARLMALETPVGVGASARSSSNNTEERK
;
A
#
# COMPACT_ATOMS: atom_id res chain seq x y z
N MET A 1 -4.73 -2.40 20.34
CA MET A 1 -4.00 -1.11 20.42
C MET A 1 -4.35 -0.18 19.25
N ALA A 2 -4.22 -0.60 17.99
CA ALA A 2 -4.52 0.24 16.81
C ALA A 2 -6.00 0.66 16.64
N ILE A 3 -6.94 -0.13 17.17
CA ILE A 3 -8.37 0.23 17.21
C ILE A 3 -8.59 1.56 17.96
N PHE A 4 -7.85 1.81 19.04
CA PHE A 4 -8.04 2.97 19.90
C PHE A 4 -7.03 4.10 19.66
N LYS A 5 -5.91 3.82 18.97
CA LYS A 5 -4.84 4.78 18.71
C LYS A 5 -4.73 5.04 17.21
N THR A 6 -5.14 6.23 16.79
CA THR A 6 -5.17 6.64 15.38
C THR A 6 -3.78 6.82 14.76
N ASN A 7 -2.76 7.03 15.59
CA ASN A 7 -1.37 7.16 15.18
C ASN A 7 -0.63 5.81 15.07
N VAL A 8 -1.34 4.69 15.13
CA VAL A 8 -0.79 3.35 14.97
C VAL A 8 -1.25 2.78 13.64
N ILE A 9 -0.27 2.40 12.81
CA ILE A 9 -0.45 1.69 11.55
C ILE A 9 -0.18 0.21 11.78
N LEU A 10 -0.89 -0.64 11.05
CA LEU A 10 -0.69 -2.09 11.07
C LEU A 10 0.01 -2.53 9.80
N ASP A 11 1.05 -3.33 9.93
CA ASP A 11 1.52 -4.19 8.86
C ASP A 11 0.86 -5.56 9.01
N MET A 12 0.39 -6.13 7.90
CA MET A 12 -0.11 -7.49 7.90
C MET A 12 0.98 -8.42 7.41
N SER A 13 1.43 -9.30 8.31
CA SER A 13 2.41 -10.35 8.03
C SER A 13 1.81 -11.45 7.15
N LEU A 14 2.13 -11.43 5.86
CA LEU A 14 1.52 -12.30 4.85
C LEU A 14 2.38 -13.53 4.51
N TRP A 15 2.60 -14.38 5.50
CA TRP A 15 3.35 -15.62 5.34
C TRP A 15 2.61 -16.60 4.43
N GLN A 16 2.97 -16.61 3.14
CA GLN A 16 2.26 -17.37 2.08
C GLN A 16 2.00 -18.87 2.36
N HIS A 17 2.77 -19.49 3.27
CA HIS A 17 2.66 -20.93 3.60
C HIS A 17 1.79 -21.23 4.81
N TRP A 18 1.39 -20.20 5.56
CA TRP A 18 0.75 -20.37 6.87
C TRP A 18 -0.75 -20.11 6.86
N ALA A 19 -1.28 -19.54 5.77
CA ALA A 19 -2.69 -19.26 5.62
C ALA A 19 -3.10 -19.31 4.14
N SER A 20 -4.30 -19.84 3.89
CA SER A 20 -4.93 -19.79 2.58
C SER A 20 -5.33 -18.35 2.19
N PRO A 21 -5.52 -18.07 0.89
CA PRO A 21 -6.02 -16.77 0.44
C PRO A 21 -7.32 -16.33 1.14
N ASP A 22 -8.25 -17.25 1.38
CA ASP A 22 -9.52 -16.96 2.06
C ASP A 22 -9.30 -16.55 3.51
N GLU A 23 -8.40 -17.20 4.24
CA GLU A 23 -8.07 -16.86 5.64
C GLU A 23 -7.44 -15.47 5.74
N ILE A 24 -6.58 -15.14 4.78
CA ILE A 24 -5.94 -13.83 4.70
C ILE A 24 -6.97 -12.77 4.34
N CYS A 25 -7.87 -13.05 3.40
CA CYS A 25 -8.95 -12.15 3.04
C CYS A 25 -9.91 -11.90 4.23
N LYS A 26 -10.23 -12.93 5.02
CA LYS A 26 -11.00 -12.79 6.28
C LYS A 26 -10.29 -11.89 7.28
N ALA A 27 -8.97 -12.01 7.41
CA ALA A 27 -8.18 -11.15 8.28
C ALA A 27 -8.24 -9.67 7.83
N LEU A 28 -8.15 -9.42 6.52
CA LEU A 28 -8.33 -8.09 5.95
C LEU A 28 -9.72 -7.52 6.18
N LEU A 29 -10.78 -8.32 5.99
CA LEU A 29 -12.16 -7.90 6.29
C LEU A 29 -12.32 -7.54 7.78
N TRP A 30 -11.74 -8.35 8.67
CA TRP A 30 -11.75 -8.05 10.10
C TRP A 30 -11.00 -6.75 10.43
N LEU A 31 -9.86 -6.51 9.79
CA LEU A 31 -9.10 -5.27 9.95
C LEU A 31 -9.86 -4.06 9.39
N LYS A 32 -10.51 -4.21 8.24
CA LYS A 32 -11.39 -3.20 7.64
C LYS A 32 -12.46 -2.76 8.65
N ASP A 33 -13.20 -3.71 9.23
CA ASP A 33 -14.30 -3.41 10.15
C ASP A 33 -13.86 -2.76 11.46
N ARG A 34 -12.62 -3.01 11.90
CA ARG A 34 -12.14 -2.58 13.22
C ARG A 34 -11.23 -1.36 13.19
N VAL A 35 -10.49 -1.17 12.10
CA VAL A 35 -9.41 -0.19 12.00
C VAL A 35 -9.51 0.64 10.72
N GLY A 36 -10.08 0.08 9.66
CA GLY A 36 -10.04 0.71 8.33
C GLY A 36 -8.76 0.35 7.58
N LEU A 37 -8.91 0.06 6.28
CA LEU A 37 -7.78 -0.37 5.43
C LEU A 37 -6.84 0.78 5.05
N ASP A 38 -7.20 2.04 5.31
CA ASP A 38 -6.33 3.21 5.22
C ASP A 38 -5.18 3.21 6.25
N ARG A 39 -5.19 2.25 7.18
CA ARG A 39 -4.13 2.09 8.21
C ARG A 39 -3.45 0.73 8.16
N VAL A 40 -3.64 -0.03 7.07
CA VAL A 40 -3.05 -1.36 6.88
C VAL A 40 -2.06 -1.33 5.72
N VAL A 41 -0.84 -1.80 5.98
CA VAL A 41 0.23 -1.91 4.98
C VAL A 41 0.45 -3.39 4.63
N PHE A 42 0.55 -3.67 3.34
CA PHE A 42 0.97 -4.98 2.84
C PHE A 42 2.44 -5.23 3.17
N ALA A 43 2.73 -6.37 3.82
CA ALA A 43 4.07 -6.89 4.00
C ALA A 43 4.08 -8.36 3.59
N SER A 44 4.81 -8.69 2.51
CA SER A 44 4.86 -10.05 1.99
C SER A 44 5.63 -11.04 2.87
N ASP A 45 6.42 -10.54 3.83
CA ASP A 45 7.29 -11.34 4.71
C ASP A 45 8.16 -12.37 3.96
N MET A 46 8.61 -11.99 2.76
CA MET A 46 9.29 -12.89 1.80
C MET A 46 10.80 -13.13 2.07
N ALA A 47 11.33 -12.77 3.24
CA ALA A 47 12.77 -12.85 3.49
C ALA A 47 13.23 -14.26 3.92
N GLY A 48 13.94 -14.98 3.04
CA GLY A 48 14.76 -16.15 3.39
C GLY A 48 14.03 -17.48 3.59
N ILE A 49 12.73 -17.55 3.33
CA ILE A 49 11.92 -18.78 3.34
C ILE A 49 11.74 -19.30 1.91
N GLU A 50 11.68 -20.63 1.75
CA GLU A 50 11.37 -21.30 0.48
C GLU A 50 10.14 -20.63 -0.15
N VAL A 51 10.25 -20.13 -1.38
CA VAL A 51 9.16 -19.38 -2.02
C VAL A 51 8.37 -20.31 -2.94
N SER A 52 7.14 -20.67 -2.57
CA SER A 52 6.26 -21.41 -3.51
C SER A 52 5.80 -20.51 -4.64
N TRP A 53 5.60 -19.22 -4.37
CA TRP A 53 5.20 -18.21 -5.35
C TRP A 53 6.23 -17.07 -5.43
N THR A 54 6.36 -16.51 -6.62
CA THR A 54 7.08 -15.25 -6.86
C THR A 54 6.34 -14.08 -6.19
N LEU A 55 7.04 -12.96 -5.94
CA LEU A 55 6.41 -11.74 -5.43
C LEU A 55 5.24 -11.28 -6.30
N LYS A 56 5.34 -11.46 -7.62
CA LYS A 56 4.28 -11.09 -8.56
C LYS A 56 3.04 -11.95 -8.36
N GLU A 57 3.21 -13.27 -8.30
CA GLU A 57 2.09 -14.19 -8.05
C GLU A 57 1.43 -13.92 -6.70
N TRP A 58 2.23 -13.59 -5.68
CA TRP A 58 1.71 -13.19 -4.37
C TRP A 58 0.91 -11.88 -4.44
N ALA A 59 1.41 -10.87 -5.15
CA ALA A 59 0.69 -9.62 -5.36
C ALA A 59 -0.61 -9.82 -6.15
N ASP A 60 -0.57 -10.62 -7.23
CA ASP A 60 -1.74 -10.98 -8.03
C ASP A 60 -2.80 -11.71 -7.18
N GLN A 61 -2.39 -12.58 -6.26
CA GLN A 61 -3.30 -13.22 -5.32
C GLN A 61 -4.02 -12.19 -4.45
N VAL A 62 -3.30 -11.21 -3.90
CA VAL A 62 -3.93 -10.18 -3.05
C VAL A 62 -4.90 -9.31 -3.86
N TRP A 63 -4.61 -9.04 -5.14
CA TRP A 63 -5.56 -8.36 -6.02
C TRP A 63 -6.90 -9.09 -6.17
N SER A 64 -6.90 -10.43 -6.08
CA SER A 64 -8.14 -11.23 -6.14
C SER A 64 -9.01 -11.15 -4.88
N PHE A 65 -8.55 -10.48 -3.80
CA PHE A 65 -9.33 -10.32 -2.58
C PHE A 65 -10.59 -9.47 -2.76
N LYS A 66 -10.66 -8.67 -3.83
CA LYS A 66 -11.89 -7.99 -4.21
C LYS A 66 -13.03 -8.97 -4.53
N GLU A 67 -12.72 -10.07 -5.21
CA GLU A 67 -13.67 -11.13 -5.54
C GLU A 67 -13.86 -12.09 -4.37
N ILE A 68 -12.78 -12.51 -3.71
CA ILE A 68 -12.84 -13.43 -2.56
C ILE A 68 -13.63 -12.81 -1.41
N SER A 69 -13.45 -11.53 -1.11
CA SER A 69 -14.20 -10.86 -0.03
C SER A 69 -15.71 -10.95 -0.22
N LYS A 70 -16.20 -10.83 -1.46
CA LYS A 70 -17.63 -10.99 -1.81
C LYS A 70 -18.12 -12.39 -1.54
N GLN A 71 -17.33 -13.41 -1.88
CA GLN A 71 -17.66 -14.81 -1.60
C GLN A 71 -17.70 -15.09 -0.09
N LEU A 72 -16.92 -14.35 0.70
CA LEU A 72 -16.87 -14.42 2.15
C LEU A 72 -17.95 -13.56 2.86
N GLY A 73 -18.84 -12.90 2.11
CA GLY A 73 -19.92 -12.08 2.65
C GLY A 73 -19.50 -10.66 3.08
N GLY A 74 -18.30 -10.22 2.71
CA GLY A 74 -17.83 -8.85 2.88
C GLY A 74 -17.63 -8.15 1.53
N GLU A 75 -16.99 -6.99 1.57
CA GLU A 75 -16.57 -6.28 0.36
C GLU A 75 -15.27 -5.54 0.65
N ILE A 76 -14.27 -5.74 -0.19
CA ILE A 76 -13.08 -4.90 -0.26
C ILE A 76 -13.15 -4.18 -1.61
N THR A 77 -13.19 -2.84 -1.58
CA THR A 77 -13.27 -2.05 -2.80
C THR A 77 -11.93 -1.98 -3.52
N GLN A 78 -11.94 -1.48 -4.75
CA GLN A 78 -10.72 -1.29 -5.52
C GLN A 78 -9.77 -0.30 -4.83
N GLU A 79 -10.32 0.80 -4.34
CA GLU A 79 -9.59 1.88 -3.68
C GLU A 79 -8.97 1.40 -2.36
N GLU A 80 -9.70 0.59 -1.60
CA GLU A 80 -9.17 0.00 -0.38
C GLU A 80 -8.03 -0.98 -0.65
N LEU A 81 -8.12 -1.75 -1.73
CA LEU A 81 -7.08 -2.68 -2.11
C LEU A 81 -5.83 -1.96 -2.62
N GLU A 82 -5.99 -0.85 -3.35
CA GLU A 82 -4.89 0.04 -3.75
C GLU A 82 -4.16 0.65 -2.55
N LEU A 83 -4.90 1.02 -1.49
CA LEU A 83 -4.29 1.48 -0.23
C LEU A 83 -3.41 0.39 0.39
N VAL A 84 -3.92 -0.84 0.47
CA VAL A 84 -3.18 -1.98 1.02
C VAL A 84 -1.96 -2.33 0.16
N MET A 85 -2.13 -2.36 -1.17
CA MET A 85 -1.10 -2.78 -2.14
C MET A 85 0.05 -1.78 -2.35
N GLY A 86 0.09 -0.70 -1.57
CA GLY A 86 1.24 0.20 -1.53
C GLY A 86 0.87 1.67 -1.33
N GLY A 87 -0.40 2.05 -1.53
CA GLY A 87 -0.83 3.45 -1.34
C GLY A 87 -0.57 3.96 0.08
N ASN A 88 -0.82 3.13 1.09
CA ASN A 88 -0.53 3.49 2.48
C ASN A 88 0.98 3.61 2.74
N ALA A 89 1.79 2.70 2.20
CA ALA A 89 3.25 2.77 2.35
C ALA A 89 3.81 4.03 1.67
N ALA A 90 3.37 4.33 0.44
CA ALA A 90 3.77 5.53 -0.30
C ALA A 90 3.41 6.81 0.45
N ARG A 91 2.19 6.89 1.00
CA ARG A 91 1.73 8.03 1.80
C ARG A 91 2.53 8.19 3.10
N LEU A 92 2.78 7.10 3.83
CA LEU A 92 3.52 7.12 5.11
C LEU A 92 4.99 7.49 4.92
N MET A 93 5.59 7.01 3.84
CA MET A 93 7.00 7.26 3.50
C MET A 93 7.21 8.54 2.68
N ALA A 94 6.13 9.28 2.40
CA ALA A 94 6.14 10.48 1.55
C ALA A 94 6.84 10.25 0.19
N LEU A 95 6.58 9.09 -0.43
CA LEU A 95 7.16 8.72 -1.73
C LEU A 95 6.44 9.39 -2.90
N GLU A 96 5.20 9.86 -2.67
CA GLU A 96 4.53 10.77 -3.59
C GLU A 96 5.27 12.11 -3.56
N THR A 97 6.03 12.36 -4.63
CA THR A 97 6.72 13.64 -4.82
C THR A 97 5.69 14.77 -4.76
N PRO A 98 5.96 15.90 -4.08
CA PRO A 98 5.08 17.04 -4.15
C PRO A 98 4.93 17.44 -5.61
N VAL A 99 3.68 17.51 -6.09
CA VAL A 99 3.34 18.25 -7.33
C VAL A 99 3.73 19.71 -7.07
N GLY A 100 4.98 20.08 -7.35
CA GLY A 100 5.47 21.42 -7.05
C GLY A 100 6.98 21.66 -6.97
N VAL A 101 7.85 20.64 -6.94
CA VAL A 101 9.32 20.88 -6.87
C VAL A 101 10.03 20.52 -8.19
N GLY A 102 9.39 20.84 -9.32
CA GLY A 102 9.90 20.54 -10.67
C GLY A 102 9.90 21.70 -11.66
N ALA A 103 9.55 22.93 -11.24
CA ALA A 103 9.45 24.06 -12.16
C ALA A 103 9.87 25.40 -11.51
N SER A 104 11.08 25.47 -10.95
CA SER A 104 11.76 26.76 -10.75
C SER A 104 13.26 26.56 -10.58
N ALA A 105 13.92 26.11 -11.65
CA ALA A 105 15.38 26.20 -11.78
C ALA A 105 15.77 26.12 -13.25
N ARG A 106 15.17 26.95 -14.09
CA ARG A 106 15.71 27.25 -15.42
C ARG A 106 15.13 28.59 -15.89
N SER A 107 16.03 29.47 -16.33
CA SER A 107 15.82 30.82 -16.85
C SER A 107 15.87 31.98 -15.83
N SER A 108 17.11 32.38 -15.53
CA SER A 108 17.46 33.81 -15.40
C SER A 108 18.91 33.99 -15.81
N SER A 109 19.18 33.73 -17.09
CA SER A 109 20.35 34.24 -17.78
C SER A 109 19.84 34.95 -19.02
N ASN A 110 19.44 36.20 -18.85
CA ASN A 110 19.30 37.15 -19.94
C ASN A 110 20.08 38.42 -19.58
N ASN A 111 21.18 38.58 -20.32
CA ASN A 111 21.79 39.81 -20.81
C ASN A 111 21.47 41.12 -20.09
N THR A 112 22.53 41.73 -19.57
CA THR A 112 22.70 43.19 -19.68
C THR A 112 24.13 43.44 -20.13
N GLU A 113 24.33 43.41 -21.45
CA GLU A 113 25.36 44.25 -22.08
C GLU A 113 24.88 45.71 -22.08
N GLU A 114 25.84 46.61 -22.26
CA GLU A 114 25.75 48.07 -22.32
C GLU A 114 25.89 48.85 -21.00
N ARG A 115 27.15 48.98 -20.55
CA ARG A 115 27.74 50.30 -20.24
C ARG A 115 29.25 50.27 -20.51
N LYS A 116 29.67 50.83 -21.65
CA LYS A 116 30.76 51.82 -21.78
C LYS A 116 30.96 52.20 -23.24
#